data_AF-A0A497UDA7-F1
#
_entry.id   AF-A0A497UDA7-F1
#
_cell.length_a   1.000
_cell.length_b   1.000
_cell.length_c   1.000
_cell.angle_alpha   90.00
_cell.angle_beta   90.00
_cell.angle_gamma   90.00
#
_symmetry.space_group_name_H-M   'P 1'
#
loop_
_entity.id
_entity.type
_entity.pdbx_description
1 polymer ?
#
loop_
_entity_poly.entity_id
_entity_poly.type
_entity_poly.pdbx_seq_one_letter_code
_entity_poly.pdbx_strand_id
1 'polypeptide(L)'
;MGMLFYLAMGWCGTKFPGWWRFPVPPHPDPEPWRDFSVLSVIGIIAGGVGGSLFHDAITQNALFAGQEMIASGMFAFAASGIVTGIGSVMMKGKR
;
A
#
# COMPACT_ATOMS: atom_id res chain seq x y z
N MET A 1 10.46 -6.80 15.27
CA MET A 1 9.43 -7.60 14.59
C MET A 1 8.46 -6.79 13.70
N GLY A 2 8.19 -5.50 13.93
CA GLY A 2 7.15 -4.75 13.18
C GLY A 2 7.42 -4.52 11.69
N MET A 3 8.68 -4.41 11.25
CA MET A 3 9.02 -4.09 9.86
C MET A 3 8.41 -5.08 8.84
N LEU A 4 8.57 -6.39 9.07
CA LEU A 4 8.00 -7.41 8.16
C LEU A 4 6.47 -7.33 8.11
N PHE A 5 5.84 -7.02 9.23
CA PHE A 5 4.40 -6.82 9.30
C PHE A 5 3.96 -5.57 8.50
N TYR A 6 4.68 -4.45 8.60
CA TYR A 6 4.37 -3.24 7.84
C TYR A 6 4.60 -3.41 6.33
N LEU A 7 5.62 -4.16 5.93
CA LEU A 7 5.87 -4.52 4.52
C LEU A 7 4.73 -5.39 3.98
N ALA A 8 4.27 -6.39 4.74
CA ALA A 8 3.15 -7.24 4.37
C ALA A 8 1.83 -6.44 4.27
N MET A 9 1.56 -5.57 5.25
CA MET A 9 0.40 -4.67 5.21
C MET A 9 0.48 -3.67 4.04
N GLY A 10 1.68 -3.20 3.72
CA GLY A 10 1.97 -2.39 2.55
C GLY A 10 1.61 -3.09 1.24
N TRP A 11 2.06 -4.34 1.08
CA TRP A 11 1.67 -5.18 -0.06
C TRP A 11 0.15 -5.34 -0.14
N CYS A 12 -0.50 -5.72 0.97
CA CYS A 12 -1.95 -5.92 1.02
C CYS A 12 -2.76 -4.66 0.66
N GLY A 13 -2.24 -3.47 0.96
CA GLY A 13 -2.90 -2.21 0.61
C GLY A 13 -2.69 -1.74 -0.83
N THR A 14 -1.85 -2.44 -1.62
CA THR A 14 -1.53 -2.07 -3.00
C THR A 14 -2.76 -2.07 -3.89
N LYS A 15 -2.95 -0.98 -4.63
CA LYS A 15 -4.06 -0.81 -5.58
C LYS A 15 -3.56 -0.90 -7.01
N PHE A 16 -4.16 -1.81 -7.78
CA PHE A 16 -3.78 -2.12 -9.15
C PHE A 16 -4.65 -1.38 -10.18
N PRO A 17 -4.18 -1.19 -11.43
CA PRO A 17 -4.97 -0.58 -12.50
C PRO A 17 -6.34 -1.25 -12.62
N GLY A 18 -7.40 -0.45 -12.49
CA GLY A 18 -8.78 -0.94 -12.54
C GLY A 18 -9.45 -1.22 -11.19
N TRP A 19 -8.73 -1.11 -10.05
CA TRP A 19 -9.29 -1.38 -8.72
C TRP A 19 -10.55 -0.57 -8.36
N TRP A 20 -10.71 0.64 -8.91
CA TRP A 20 -11.81 1.55 -8.59
C TRP A 20 -13.00 1.50 -9.57
N ARG A 21 -12.87 0.81 -10.71
CA ARG A 21 -13.91 0.79 -11.75
C ARG A 21 -14.40 -0.63 -11.97
N PHE A 22 -15.45 -1.02 -11.24
CA PHE A 22 -16.17 -2.27 -11.46
C PHE A 22 -17.44 -2.00 -12.30
N PRO A 23 -17.75 -2.80 -13.34
CA PRO A 23 -16.97 -3.86 -13.99
C PRO A 23 -16.06 -3.32 -15.11
N VAL A 24 -14.83 -3.83 -15.22
CA VAL A 24 -13.97 -3.61 -16.39
C VAL A 24 -14.26 -4.71 -17.41
N PRO A 25 -14.58 -4.39 -18.67
CA PRO A 25 -14.62 -5.39 -19.75
C PRO A 25 -13.27 -6.12 -19.79
N PRO A 26 -13.23 -7.45 -19.94
CA PRO A 26 -11.97 -8.17 -20.04
C PRO A 26 -11.21 -7.68 -21.29
N HIS A 27 -10.24 -6.80 -21.09
CA HIS A 27 -9.34 -6.36 -22.13
C HIS A 27 -8.00 -7.06 -21.90
N PRO A 28 -7.45 -7.77 -22.89
CA PRO A 28 -6.12 -8.37 -22.77
C PRO A 28 -5.10 -7.24 -22.73
N ASP A 29 -4.78 -6.78 -21.54
CA ASP A 29 -3.68 -5.86 -21.33
C ASP A 29 -2.37 -6.57 -21.67
N PRO A 30 -1.51 -6.00 -22.53
CA PRO A 30 -0.36 -6.71 -23.08
C PRO A 30 0.74 -7.04 -22.06
N GLU A 31 0.81 -6.37 -20.91
CA GLU A 31 1.83 -6.63 -19.86
C GLU A 31 1.31 -6.45 -18.41
N PRO A 32 0.35 -7.26 -17.92
CA PRO A 32 -0.26 -7.08 -16.59
C PRO A 32 0.77 -7.28 -15.46
N TRP A 33 1.74 -8.17 -15.67
CA TRP A 33 2.74 -8.54 -14.67
C TRP A 33 3.74 -7.43 -14.35
N ARG A 34 4.02 -6.54 -15.30
CA ARG A 34 5.00 -5.46 -15.12
C ARG A 34 4.45 -4.39 -14.20
N ASP A 35 3.24 -3.92 -14.50
CA ASP A 35 2.55 -2.92 -13.67
C ASP A 35 2.22 -3.49 -12.29
N PHE A 36 1.82 -4.77 -12.23
CA PHE A 36 1.65 -5.47 -10.96
C PHE A 36 2.94 -5.49 -10.14
N SER A 37 4.07 -5.91 -10.73
CA SER A 37 5.35 -5.98 -10.00
C SER A 37 5.80 -4.61 -9.51
N VAL A 38 5.71 -3.58 -10.36
CA VAL A 38 6.13 -2.21 -10.01
C VAL A 38 5.26 -1.65 -8.88
N LEU A 39 3.93 -1.71 -9.00
CA LEU A 39 3.03 -1.18 -7.98
C LEU A 39 3.16 -1.91 -6.65
N SER A 40 3.41 -3.21 -6.69
CA SER A 40 3.51 -3.99 -5.47
C SER A 40 4.83 -3.75 -4.72
N VAL A 41 5.93 -3.53 -5.45
CA VAL A 41 7.20 -3.05 -4.84
C VAL A 41 7.01 -1.66 -4.23
N ILE A 42 6.35 -0.74 -4.94
CA ILE A 42 6.03 0.59 -4.42
C ILE A 42 5.14 0.50 -3.18
N GLY A 43 4.14 -0.38 -3.18
CA GLY A 43 3.23 -0.60 -2.06
C GLY A 43 3.93 -1.16 -0.83
N ILE A 44 4.85 -2.13 -1.00
CA ILE A 44 5.70 -2.65 0.08
C ILE A 44 6.53 -1.52 0.68
N ILE A 45 7.24 -0.74 -0.15
CA ILE A 45 8.13 0.32 0.33
C ILE A 45 7.32 1.41 1.05
N ALA A 46 6.19 1.85 0.46
CA ALA A 46 5.32 2.85 1.04
C ALA A 46 4.74 2.39 2.38
N GLY A 47 4.31 1.14 2.49
CA GLY A 47 3.80 0.58 3.75
C GLY A 47 4.88 0.38 4.80
N GLY A 48 6.07 -0.09 4.40
CA GLY A 48 7.22 -0.23 5.30
C GLY A 48 7.63 1.11 5.91
N VAL A 49 7.82 2.13 5.07
CA VAL A 49 8.20 3.49 5.50
C VAL A 49 7.08 4.15 6.28
N GLY A 50 5.83 4.08 5.80
CA GLY A 50 4.68 4.67 6.48
C GLY A 50 4.45 4.06 7.86
N GLY A 51 4.46 2.73 7.94
CA GLY A 51 4.30 1.99 9.20
C GLY A 51 5.41 2.26 10.19
N SER A 52 6.68 2.30 9.75
CA SER A 52 7.81 2.59 10.65
C SER A 52 7.78 4.02 11.19
N LEU A 53 7.56 5.02 10.34
CA LEU A 53 7.51 6.42 10.76
C LEU A 53 6.34 6.69 11.70
N PHE A 54 5.17 6.10 11.41
CA PHE A 54 4.01 6.23 12.28
C PHE A 54 4.22 5.52 13.61
N HIS A 55 4.82 4.32 13.61
CA HIS A 55 5.15 3.61 14.83
C HIS A 55 6.06 4.45 15.74
N ASP A 56 7.17 4.98 15.21
CA ASP A 56 8.09 5.83 15.96
C ASP A 56 7.38 7.06 16.56
N ALA A 57 6.47 7.69 15.79
CA ALA A 57 5.70 8.84 16.25
C ALA A 57 4.67 8.52 17.36
N ILE A 58 4.21 7.27 17.47
CA ILE A 58 3.19 6.87 18.46
C ILE A 58 3.72 6.08 19.65
N THR A 59 4.98 5.63 19.62
CA THR A 59 5.58 4.82 20.70
C THR A 59 5.56 5.48 22.09
N GLN A 60 5.42 6.80 22.16
CA GLN A 60 5.35 7.56 23.42
C GLN A 60 3.93 8.06 23.73
N ASN A 61 2.93 7.71 22.91
CA ASN A 61 1.56 8.17 23.08
C ASN A 61 0.73 7.17 23.89
N ALA A 62 0.23 7.62 25.04
CA ALA A 62 -0.61 6.81 25.94
C ALA A 62 -1.88 6.25 25.28
N LEU A 63 -2.39 6.92 24.23
CA LEU A 63 -3.56 6.47 23.46
C LEU A 63 -3.33 5.17 22.68
N PHE A 64 -2.07 4.87 22.34
CA PHE A 64 -1.72 3.71 21.52
C PHE A 64 -0.99 2.64 22.32
N ALA A 65 -0.80 2.82 23.63
CA ALA A 65 -0.10 1.88 24.50
C ALA A 65 -0.68 0.46 24.37
N GLY A 66 0.15 -0.48 23.89
CA GLY A 66 -0.24 -1.88 23.66
C GLY A 66 -0.94 -2.16 22.32
N GLN A 67 -1.26 -1.14 21.51
CA GLN A 67 -1.88 -1.27 20.18
C GLN A 67 -1.06 -0.65 19.05
N GLU A 68 0.14 -0.15 19.35
CA GLU A 68 1.00 0.59 18.43
C GLU A 68 1.29 -0.18 17.14
N MET A 69 1.49 -1.50 17.24
CA MET A 69 1.78 -2.35 16.08
C MET A 69 0.58 -2.46 15.13
N ILE A 70 -0.64 -2.56 15.66
CA ILE A 70 -1.84 -2.65 14.82
C ILE A 70 -2.14 -1.30 14.17
N ALA A 71 -2.04 -0.21 14.93
CA ALA A 71 -2.26 1.14 14.43
C ALA A 71 -1.27 1.51 13.30
N SER A 72 0.01 1.20 13.50
CA SER A 72 1.04 1.39 12.46
C SER A 72 0.87 0.44 11.28
N GLY A 73 0.37 -0.78 11.47
CA GLY A 73 -0.01 -1.67 10.38
C GLY A 73 -1.16 -1.15 9.53
N MET A 74 -2.19 -0.57 10.16
CA MET A 74 -3.28 0.10 9.45
C MET A 74 -2.78 1.33 8.68
N PHE A 75 -1.87 2.09 9.28
CA PHE A 75 -1.24 3.22 8.62
C PHE A 75 -0.40 2.78 7.41
N ALA A 76 0.37 1.70 7.54
CA ALA A 76 1.13 1.09 6.44
C ALA A 76 0.23 0.69 5.27
N PHE A 77 -0.91 0.05 5.55
CA PHE A 77 -1.91 -0.32 4.54
C PHE A 77 -2.55 0.90 3.87
N ALA A 78 -2.89 1.93 4.64
CA ALA A 78 -3.47 3.16 4.09
C ALA A 78 -2.46 3.93 3.23
N ALA A 79 -1.21 4.06 3.70
CA ALA A 79 -0.13 4.73 3.00
C ALA A 79 0.15 4.05 1.65
N SER A 80 0.27 2.71 1.63
CA SER A 80 0.46 1.98 0.39
C SER A 80 -0.73 2.14 -0.54
N GLY A 81 -1.96 2.07 -0.05
CA GLY A 81 -3.17 2.22 -0.86
C GLY A 81 -3.37 3.60 -1.46
N ILE A 82 -2.89 4.67 -0.80
CA ILE A 82 -2.90 6.02 -1.38
C ILE A 82 -1.86 6.12 -2.48
N VAL A 83 -0.60 5.76 -2.20
CA VAL A 83 0.52 5.90 -3.14
C VAL A 83 0.28 5.06 -4.40
N THR A 84 -0.08 3.79 -4.22
CA THR A 84 -0.34 2.87 -5.33
C THR A 84 -1.65 3.19 -6.04
N GLY A 85 -2.65 3.75 -5.33
CA GLY A 85 -3.87 4.26 -5.95
C GLY A 85 -3.60 5.40 -6.94
N ILE A 86 -2.74 6.35 -6.56
CA ILE A 86 -2.31 7.44 -7.46
C ILE A 86 -1.51 6.87 -8.64
N GLY A 87 -0.52 6.00 -8.35
CA GLY A 87 0.29 5.36 -9.39
C GLY A 87 -0.55 4.58 -10.39
N SER A 88 -1.55 3.84 -9.91
CA SER A 88 -2.49 3.07 -10.72
C SER A 88 -3.32 3.94 -11.66
N VAL A 89 -3.80 5.11 -11.20
CA VAL A 89 -4.53 6.08 -12.04
C VAL A 89 -3.60 6.66 -13.11
N MET A 90 -2.36 7.01 -12.76
CA MET A 90 -1.38 7.56 -13.69
C MET A 90 -0.97 6.57 -14.78
N MET A 91 -0.77 5.30 -14.44
CA MET A 91 -0.40 4.26 -15.40
C MET A 91 -1.50 4.01 -16.42
N LYS A 92 -2.77 4.10 -16.00
CA LYS A 92 -3.91 3.96 -16.91
C LYS A 92 -4.06 5.14 -17.86
N GLY A 93 -3.79 6.37 -17.43
CA GLY A 93 -3.83 7.55 -18.31
C GLY A 93 -2.78 7.57 -19.43
N LYS A 94 -1.82 6.63 -19.39
CA LYS A 94 -0.76 6.46 -20.40
C LYS A 94 -1.09 5.40 -21.46
N ARG A 95 -2.16 4.61 -21.29
CA ARG A 95 -2.64 3.61 -22.24
C ARG A 95 -3.82 4.16 -23.03
#